data_AF-A0A8J7C4V9-F1
#
_entry.id   AF-A0A8J7C4V9-F1
#
_cell.length_a   1.000
_cell.length_b   1.000
_cell.length_c   1.000
_cell.angle_alpha   90.00
_cell.angle_beta   90.00
_cell.angle_gamma   90.00
#
_symmetry.space_group_name_H-M   'P 1'
#
loop_
_entity.id
_entity.type
_entity.pdbx_description
1 polymer ?
#
loop_
_entity_poly.entity_id
_entity_poly.type
_entity_poly.pdbx_seq_one_letter_code
_entity_poly.pdbx_strand_id
1 'polypeptide(L)'
;MFLLRSLARKSSIFLPSHPGSKIEGTAIAASFHTHPNTGGDYLQEPSETDKRAVRDDPDLKEASYIGEFVISQAKIYWIEPNGQVSEIGDTSLILGL
;
A
#
# COMPACT_ATOMS: atom_id res chain seq x y z
N MET A 1 6.23 0.72 12.39
CA MET A 1 6.47 0.44 10.97
C MET A 1 6.28 -1.06 10.78
N PHE A 2 5.11 -1.48 10.32
CA PHE A 2 4.75 -2.89 10.21
C PHE A 2 4.67 -3.30 8.74
N LEU A 3 5.31 -4.42 8.43
CA LEU A 3 5.47 -4.98 7.09
C LEU A 3 4.30 -5.93 6.81
N LEU A 4 3.41 -5.56 5.89
CA LEU A 4 2.42 -6.49 5.33
C LEU A 4 3.11 -7.36 4.28
N ARG A 5 3.42 -8.61 4.64
CA ARG A 5 3.95 -9.61 3.71
C ARG A 5 2.82 -10.26 2.93
N SER A 6 2.74 -9.99 1.63
CA SER A 6 2.02 -10.85 0.68
C SER A 6 2.87 -12.11 0.44
N LEU A 7 2.45 -13.25 1.00
CA LEU A 7 2.99 -14.56 0.65
C LEU A 7 2.13 -15.15 -0.46
N ALA A 8 2.77 -15.39 -1.60
CA ALA A 8 2.19 -15.98 -2.79
C ALA A 8 1.49 -17.33 -2.53
N ARG A 9 0.16 -17.34 -2.49
CA ARG A 9 -0.75 -18.35 -3.07
C ARG A 9 -2.22 -18.05 -2.70
N LYS A 10 -3.09 -18.07 -3.72
CA LYS A 10 -4.55 -17.81 -3.74
C LYS A 10 -4.95 -16.38 -3.35
N SER A 11 -5.16 -15.55 -4.38
CA SER A 11 -6.13 -14.44 -4.57
C SER A 11 -6.78 -13.74 -3.36
N SER A 12 -6.13 -13.66 -2.21
CA SER A 12 -6.65 -12.98 -1.03
C SER A 12 -5.47 -12.40 -0.26
N ILE A 13 -5.51 -11.09 -0.06
CA ILE A 13 -4.60 -10.39 0.83
C ILE A 13 -5.16 -10.56 2.25
N PHE A 14 -4.38 -11.18 3.14
CA PHE A 14 -4.74 -11.21 4.55
C PHE A 14 -4.31 -9.88 5.19
N LEU A 15 -5.30 -9.05 5.54
CA LEU A 15 -5.08 -7.85 6.33
C LEU A 15 -5.33 -8.22 7.81
N PRO A 16 -4.36 -7.97 8.72
CA PRO A 16 -4.60 -8.09 10.16
C PRO A 16 -5.79 -7.21 10.54
N SER A 17 -6.62 -7.61 11.50
CA SER A 17 -7.69 -6.75 11.99
C SER A 17 -7.11 -5.46 12.58
N HIS A 18 -7.68 -4.31 12.21
CA HIS A 18 -7.15 -2.99 12.58
C HIS A 18 -8.26 -1.99 12.94
N PRO A 19 -9.20 -2.34 13.85
CA PRO A 19 -10.37 -1.52 14.15
C PRO A 19 -9.96 -0.12 14.61
N GLY A 20 -10.58 0.90 14.02
CA GLY A 20 -10.26 2.30 14.29
C GLY A 20 -8.81 2.66 13.93
N SER A 21 -8.31 2.14 12.81
CA SER A 21 -6.97 2.34 12.26
C SER A 21 -5.85 2.13 13.29
N LYS A 22 -5.95 1.06 14.08
CA LYS A 22 -5.00 0.77 15.17
C LYS A 22 -4.54 -0.68 15.18
N ILE A 23 -3.26 -0.86 15.54
CA ILE A 23 -2.67 -2.15 15.87
C ILE A 23 -2.13 -2.04 17.30
N GLU A 24 -2.57 -2.92 18.20
CA GLU A 24 -2.15 -2.90 19.61
C GLU A 24 -2.32 -1.52 20.28
N GLY A 25 -3.41 -0.82 19.94
CA GLY A 25 -3.72 0.53 20.44
C GLY A 25 -2.91 1.66 19.79
N THR A 26 -1.96 1.34 18.92
CA THR A 26 -1.12 2.32 18.21
C THR A 26 -1.74 2.66 16.85
N ALA A 27 -1.86 3.94 16.55
CA ALA A 27 -2.43 4.40 15.29
C ALA A 27 -1.57 3.97 14.09
N ILE A 28 -2.23 3.49 13.04
CA ILE A 28 -1.62 3.24 11.74
C ILE A 28 -1.50 4.58 11.02
N ALA A 29 -0.27 4.99 10.72
CA ALA A 29 -0.02 6.17 9.91
C ALA A 29 -0.19 5.86 8.41
N ALA A 30 0.36 4.74 7.93
CA ALA A 30 0.28 4.33 6.53
C ALA A 30 0.38 2.81 6.41
N SER A 31 -0.10 2.26 5.30
CA SER A 31 0.20 0.90 4.84
C SER A 31 1.15 0.92 3.65
N PHE A 32 1.67 -0.25 3.27
CA PHE A 32 2.38 -0.41 2.01
C PHE A 32 2.33 -1.85 1.52
N HIS A 33 2.43 -2.01 0.19
CA HIS A 33 2.75 -3.28 -0.44
C HIS A 33 3.76 -3.10 -1.56
N THR A 34 4.36 -4.21 -1.96
CA THR A 34 5.30 -4.26 -3.07
C THR A 34 4.62 -4.86 -4.30
N HIS A 35 4.98 -4.38 -5.49
CA HIS A 35 4.74 -5.10 -6.75
C HIS A 35 6.01 -5.89 -7.09
N PRO A 36 6.12 -7.17 -6.68
CA PRO A 36 7.39 -7.90 -6.71
C PRO A 36 7.84 -8.32 -8.11
N ASN A 37 6.97 -8.25 -9.12
CA ASN A 37 7.31 -8.68 -10.46
C ASN A 37 7.98 -7.53 -11.23
N THR A 38 9.25 -7.72 -11.58
CA THR A 38 10.11 -6.72 -12.25
C THR A 38 10.14 -6.85 -13.77
N GLY A 39 9.36 -7.77 -14.35
CA GLY A 39 9.28 -7.91 -15.81
C GLY A 39 8.50 -6.74 -16.41
N GLY A 40 8.93 -6.25 -17.58
CA GLY A 40 8.27 -5.13 -18.26
C GLY A 40 6.80 -5.36 -18.62
N ASP A 41 6.37 -6.63 -18.65
CA ASP A 41 4.98 -7.03 -18.92
C ASP A 41 4.07 -6.97 -17.68
N TYR A 42 4.64 -6.71 -16.50
CA TYR A 42 3.87 -6.62 -15.25
C TYR A 42 3.52 -5.18 -14.93
N LEU A 43 2.24 -4.95 -14.62
CA LEU A 43 1.75 -3.66 -14.17
C LEU A 43 2.50 -3.23 -12.90
N GLN A 44 3.24 -2.12 -13.00
CA GLN A 44 3.98 -1.52 -11.88
C GLN A 44 3.14 -0.45 -11.15
N GLU A 45 2.15 0.10 -11.84
CA GLU A 45 1.27 1.14 -11.30
C GLU A 45 0.15 0.52 -10.43
N PRO A 46 -0.37 1.27 -9.44
CA PRO A 46 -1.53 0.84 -8.67
C PRO A 46 -2.72 0.51 -9.57
N SER A 47 -3.23 -0.72 -9.44
CA SER A 47 -4.42 -1.19 -10.13
C SER A 47 -5.70 -0.60 -9.51
N GLU A 48 -6.83 -0.73 -10.20
CA GLU A 48 -8.14 -0.39 -9.62
C GLU A 48 -8.49 -1.25 -8.39
N THR A 49 -7.86 -2.40 -8.21
CA THR A 49 -8.04 -3.20 -6.99
C THR A 49 -7.27 -2.59 -5.83
N ASP A 50 -6.05 -2.09 -6.06
CA ASP A 50 -5.26 -1.40 -5.04
C ASP A 50 -5.97 -0.12 -4.58
N LYS A 51 -6.44 0.70 -5.52
CA LYS A 51 -7.20 1.93 -5.23
C LYS A 51 -8.45 1.67 -4.40
N ARG A 52 -9.22 0.63 -4.76
CA ARG A 52 -10.43 0.24 -4.03
C ARG A 52 -10.12 -0.32 -2.65
N ALA A 53 -9.05 -1.10 -2.50
CA ALA A 53 -8.65 -1.63 -1.21
C ALA A 53 -8.41 -0.50 -0.20
N VAL A 54 -7.69 0.56 -0.61
CA VAL A 54 -7.44 1.71 0.26
C VAL A 54 -8.70 2.56 0.49
N ARG A 55 -9.45 2.84 -0.58
CA ARG A 55 -10.63 3.70 -0.51
C ARG A 55 -11.77 3.07 0.29
N ASP A 56 -12.03 1.79 0.09
CA ASP A 56 -13.23 1.12 0.59
C ASP A 56 -12.99 0.42 1.95
N ASP A 57 -11.76 0.42 2.47
CA ASP A 57 -11.46 -0.06 3.83
C ASP A 57 -12.11 0.87 4.89
N PRO A 58 -13.06 0.36 5.70
CA PRO A 58 -13.79 1.18 6.67
C PRO A 58 -12.95 1.52 7.91
N ASP A 59 -11.90 0.76 8.20
CA ASP A 59 -11.09 0.89 9.42
C ASP A 59 -9.91 1.85 9.21
N LEU A 60 -9.40 1.97 7.98
CA LEU A 60 -8.31 2.89 7.61
C LEU A 60 -8.84 4.30 7.24
N LYS A 61 -9.66 4.88 8.12
CA LYS A 61 -10.31 6.20 7.90
C LYS A 61 -10.06 7.22 9.01
N GLU A 62 -9.29 6.86 10.01
CA GLU A 62 -8.91 7.79 11.09
C GLU A 62 -8.01 8.92 10.57
N ALA A 63 -8.07 10.07 11.23
CA ALA A 63 -7.37 11.29 10.81
C ALA A 63 -5.84 11.14 10.70
N SER A 64 -5.25 10.15 11.38
CA SER A 64 -3.82 9.87 11.33
C SER A 64 -3.39 9.03 10.12
N TYR A 65 -4.34 8.39 9.43
CA TYR A 65 -4.04 7.52 8.30
C TYR A 65 -3.86 8.34 7.02
N ILE A 66 -2.67 8.29 6.44
CA ILE A 66 -2.29 9.06 5.25
C ILE A 66 -2.46 8.27 3.96
N GLY A 67 -2.75 6.96 4.00
CA GLY A 67 -2.90 6.14 2.79
C GLY A 67 -1.86 5.02 2.68
N GLU A 68 -1.72 4.50 1.46
CA GLU A 68 -0.89 3.34 1.16
C GLU A 68 0.23 3.68 0.18
N PHE A 69 1.43 3.16 0.44
CA PHE A 69 2.52 3.20 -0.53
C PHE A 69 2.58 1.92 -1.36
N VAL A 70 2.66 2.07 -2.67
CA VAL A 70 2.93 0.95 -3.59
C VAL A 70 4.37 1.07 -4.06
N ILE A 71 5.22 0.14 -3.63
CA ILE A 71 6.63 0.11 -3.97
C ILE A 71 6.82 -0.83 -5.15
N SER A 72 7.03 -0.26 -6.33
CA SER A 72 7.38 -0.98 -7.57
C SER A 72 8.89 -0.94 -7.81
N GLN A 73 9.37 -1.63 -8.85
CA GLN A 73 10.79 -1.64 -9.16
C GLN A 73 11.31 -0.24 -9.52
N ALA A 74 10.59 0.47 -10.38
CA ALA A 74 11.03 1.76 -10.91
C ALA A 74 10.56 2.92 -10.04
N LYS A 75 9.32 2.87 -9.55
CA LYS A 75 8.63 3.99 -8.91
C LYS A 75 7.98 3.61 -7.58
N ILE A 76 7.86 4.59 -6.69
CA ILE A 76 6.98 4.52 -5.53
C ILE A 76 5.75 5.36 -5.82
N TYR A 77 4.58 4.79 -5.58
CA TYR A 77 3.29 5.47 -5.67
C TYR A 77 2.66 5.61 -4.29
N TRP A 78 1.81 6.61 -4.13
CA TRP A 78 1.00 6.82 -2.94
C TRP A 78 -0.48 6.85 -3.34
N ILE A 79 -1.26 6.00 -2.68
CA ILE A 79 -2.71 5.94 -2.80
C ILE A 79 -3.29 6.66 -1.58
N GLU A 80 -3.93 7.79 -1.81
CA GLU A 80 -4.64 8.55 -0.77
C GLU A 80 -5.86 7.78 -0.25
N PRO A 81 -6.38 8.09 0.96
CA PRO A 81 -7.57 7.43 1.52
C PRO A 81 -8.84 7.52 0.67
N ASN A 82 -8.88 8.44 -0.30
CA ASN A 82 -9.97 8.61 -1.28
C ASN A 82 -9.76 7.77 -2.57
N GLY A 83 -8.63 7.08 -2.71
CA GLY A 83 -8.25 6.28 -3.88
C GLY A 83 -7.50 7.04 -4.97
N GLN A 84 -7.19 8.33 -4.77
CA GLN A 84 -6.34 9.11 -5.68
C GLN A 84 -4.90 8.60 -5.63
N VAL A 85 -4.24 8.56 -6.78
CA VAL A 85 -2.87 8.05 -6.90
C VAL A 85 -1.93 9.18 -7.30
N SER A 86 -0.81 9.28 -6.58
CA SER A 86 0.29 10.18 -6.90
C SER A 86 1.59 9.38 -7.04
N GLU A 87 2.42 9.73 -8.01
CA GLU A 87 3.81 9.25 -8.06
C GLU A 87 4.65 10.02 -7.04
N ILE A 88 5.40 9.30 -6.21
CA ILE A 88 6.31 9.89 -5.22
C ILE A 88 7.72 10.05 -5.81
N GLY A 89 8.17 9.11 -6.63
CA GLY A 89 9.45 9.19 -7.34
C GLY A 89 10.11 7.84 -7.56
N ASP A 90 11.39 7.87 -7.93
CA ASP A 90 12.15 6.67 -8.27
C ASP A 90 12.51 5.85 -7.02
N THR A 91 12.26 4.54 -7.09
CA THR A 91 12.50 3.62 -5.97
C THR A 91 13.98 3.61 -5.56
N SER A 92 14.90 3.61 -6.53
CA SER A 92 16.35 3.61 -6.25
C SER A 92 16.80 4.88 -5.53
N LEU A 93 16.27 6.04 -5.92
CA LEU A 93 16.60 7.32 -5.29
C LEU A 93 16.04 7.41 -3.87
N ILE A 94 14.79 7.00 -3.65
CA ILE A 94 14.12 7.14 -2.35
C ILE A 94 14.65 6.10 -1.34
N LEU A 95 14.88 4.85 -1.78
CA LEU A 95 15.33 3.77 -0.90
C LEU A 95 16.86 3.65 -0.81
N GLY A 96 17.61 4.38 -1.64
CA GLY A 96 19.08 4.34 -1.64
C GLY A 96 19.66 3.00 -2.12
N LEU A 97 19.06 2.43 -3.17
CA LEU A 97 19.44 1.14 -3.76
C LEU A 97 20.34 1.29 -4.99
#